data_AF-I3CE46-F1
#
_entry.id   AF-I3CE46-F1
#
_cell.length_a   1.000
_cell.length_b   1.000
_cell.length_c   1.000
_cell.angle_alpha   90.00
_cell.angle_beta   90.00
_cell.angle_gamma   90.00
#
_symmetry.space_group_name_H-M   'P 1'
#
loop_
_entity.id
_entity.type
_entity.pdbx_description
1 polymer ?
#
loop_
_entity_poly.entity_id
_entity_poly.type
_entity_poly.pdbx_seq_one_letter_code
_entity_poly.pdbx_strand_id
1 'polypeptide(L)' 'MNALEFETEIHDGIVKIPTQYTSWQEKSVRVILLEVENRPTSSKSLKFEACSIKTKSYRFNREQANER' A
#
# COMPACT_ATOMS: atom_id res chain seq x y z
N MET A 1 28.37 13.36 -7.55
CA MET A 1 28.13 11.96 -7.15
C MET A 1 26.73 11.63 -7.66
N ASN A 2 26.60 10.71 -8.62
CA ASN A 2 25.32 10.41 -9.26
C ASN A 2 24.76 9.12 -8.64
N ALA A 3 23.47 9.10 -8.34
CA ALA A 3 22.76 7.93 -7.84
C ALA A 3 21.76 7.48 -8.90
N LEU A 4 21.55 6.17 -8.98
CA LEU A 4 20.58 5.56 -9.86
C LEU A 4 19.69 4.65 -9.01
N GLU A 5 18.38 4.82 -9.15
CA GLU A 5 17.38 4.00 -8.47
C GLU A 5 16.53 3.29 -9.54
N PHE A 6 16.32 2.00 -9.34
CA PHE A 6 15.47 1.17 -10.19
C PHE A 6 14.94 -0.01 -9.37
N GLU A 7 13.76 -0.49 -9.74
CA GLU A 7 13.18 -1.69 -9.17
C GLU A 7 13.58 -2.90 -10.00
N THR A 8 14.01 -3.96 -9.32
CA THR A 8 14.31 -5.25 -9.92
C THR A 8 14.19 -6.34 -8.88
N GLU A 9 14.00 -7.57 -9.33
CA GLU A 9 14.09 -8.74 -8.49
C GLU A 9 15.53 -9.27 -8.44
N ILE A 10 15.95 -9.72 -7.26
CA ILE A 10 17.26 -10.36 -7.06
C ILE A 10 17.08 -11.85 -7.30
N HIS A 11 17.81 -12.39 -8.29
CA HIS A 11 17.81 -13.82 -8.59
C HIS A 11 19.20 -14.39 -8.36
N ASP A 12 19.32 -15.43 -7.52
CA ASP A 12 20.59 -16.09 -7.19
C ASP A 12 21.70 -15.12 -6.73
N GLY A 13 21.32 -14.06 -6.00
CA GLY A 13 22.24 -13.02 -5.55
C GLY A 13 22.69 -12.04 -6.65
N ILE A 14 22.14 -12.13 -7.85
CA ILE A 14 22.45 -11.26 -8.99
C ILE A 14 21.37 -10.20 -9.15
N VAL A 15 21.79 -8.93 -9.10
CA VAL A 15 20.98 -7.75 -9.45
C VAL A 15 21.22 -7.44 -10.92
N LYS A 16 20.22 -7.62 -11.77
CA LYS A 16 20.33 -7.29 -13.20
C LYS A 16 20.09 -5.80 -13.40
N ILE A 17 21.14 -5.07 -13.81
CA ILE A 17 21.00 -3.66 -14.16
C ILE A 17 20.27 -3.57 -15.52
N PRO A 18 19.16 -2.80 -15.62
CA PRO A 18 18.46 -2.58 -16.88
C PRO A 18 19.38 -2.03 -17.98
N THR A 19 19.18 -2.45 -19.23
CA THR A 19 20.02 -2.09 -20.39
C THR A 19 20.09 -0.59 -20.66
N GLN A 20 19.06 0.16 -20.28
CA GLN A 20 19.03 1.63 -20.29
C GLN A 20 20.15 2.28 -19.45
N TYR A 21 20.78 1.52 -18.55
CA TYR A 21 21.89 1.99 -17.71
C TYR A 21 23.23 1.31 -18.03
N THR A 22 23.42 0.83 -19.27
CA THR A 22 24.67 0.18 -19.73
C THR A 22 25.93 1.01 -19.44
N SER A 23 25.82 2.34 -19.40
CA SER A 23 26.92 3.26 -19.07
C SER A 23 27.46 3.13 -17.63
N TRP A 24 26.85 2.29 -16.80
CA TRP A 24 27.28 1.95 -15.44
C TRP A 24 28.03 0.62 -15.34
N GLN A 25 28.05 -0.17 -16.42
CA GLN A 25 28.91 -1.35 -16.49
C GLN A 25 30.38 -0.89 -16.39
N GLU A 26 31.19 -1.60 -15.60
CA GLU A 26 32.62 -1.34 -15.35
C GLU A 26 32.97 -0.14 -14.45
N LYS A 27 31.99 0.55 -13.87
CA LYS A 27 32.27 1.60 -12.87
C LYS A 27 32.35 1.02 -11.46
N SER A 28 33.24 1.57 -10.65
CA SER A 28 33.27 1.28 -9.21
C SER A 28 32.09 1.99 -8.55
N VAL A 29 31.14 1.23 -7.99
CA VAL A 29 29.86 1.73 -7.48
C VAL A 29 29.59 1.25 -6.06
N ARG A 30 28.77 2.01 -5.32
CA ARG A 30 28.20 1.59 -4.04
C ARG A 30 26.74 1.21 -4.25
N VAL A 31 26.36 0.01 -3.81
CA VAL A 31 25.01 -0.53 -3.97
C VAL A 31 24.25 -0.45 -2.65
N ILE A 32 22.98 -0.07 -2.69
CA ILE A 32 22.04 -0.11 -1.57
C ILE A 32 20.86 -0.96 -2.02
N LEU A 33 20.49 -1.96 -1.24
CA LEU A 33 19.33 -2.81 -1.49
C LEU A 33 18.23 -2.41 -0.52
N LEU A 34 17.06 -2.09 -1.06
CA LEU A 34 15.86 -1.77 -0.30
C LEU A 34 14.84 -2.86 -0.59
N GLU A 35 14.46 -3.60 0.45
CA GLU A 35 13.37 -4.55 0.35
C GLU A 35 12.04 -3.79 0.35
N VAL A 36 11.28 -3.93 -0.73
CA VAL A 36 9.90 -3.45 -0.76
C VAL A 36 9.06 -4.55 -0.12
N GLU A 37 8.75 -4.40 1.17
CA GLU A 37 7.69 -5.19 1.79
C GLU A 37 6.39 -4.87 1.05
N ASN A 38 6.03 -5.69 0.07
CA ASN A 38 4.70 -5.68 -0.51
C ASN A 38 3.75 -6.28 0.53
N ARG A 39 3.52 -5.55 1.64
CA ARG A 39 2.41 -5.86 2.52
C ARG A 39 1.19 -5.78 1.62
N PRO A 40 0.40 -6.86 1.50
CA PRO A 40 -0.86 -6.75 0.81
C PRO A 40 -1.65 -5.70 1.59
N THR A 41 -1.72 -4.48 1.06
CA THR A 41 -2.75 -3.54 1.45
C THR A 41 -4.02 -4.19 0.98
N SER A 42 -4.56 -5.09 1.81
CA SER A 42 -5.98 -5.38 1.81
C SER A 42 -6.68 -4.11 2.26
N SER A 43 -6.59 -3.06 1.43
CA SER A 43 -7.64 -2.10 1.31
C SER A 43 -8.81 -2.88 0.72
N LYS A 44 -9.45 -3.71 1.56
CA LYS A 44 -10.85 -4.00 1.37
C LYS A 44 -11.46 -2.62 1.25
N SER A 45 -11.78 -2.21 0.03
CA SER A 45 -12.54 -1.00 -0.19
C SER A 45 -13.84 -1.27 0.56
N LEU A 46 -13.95 -0.77 1.79
CA LEU A 46 -15.19 -0.80 2.54
C LEU A 46 -16.10 0.12 1.74
N LYS A 47 -16.81 -0.47 0.77
CA LYS A 47 -17.83 0.23 0.02
C LYS A 47 -18.83 0.65 1.07
N PHE A 48 -18.89 1.96 1.31
CA PHE A 48 -19.87 2.56 2.20
C PHE A 48 -21.21 2.43 1.50
N GLU A 49 -21.88 1.30 1.70
CA GLU A 49 -23.19 1.05 1.12
C GLU A 49 -24.23 1.84 1.91
N ALA A 50 -25.07 2.57 1.18
CA ALA A 50 -26.19 3.28 1.77
C ALA A 50 -27.15 2.25 2.41
N CYS A 51 -27.22 2.23 3.73
CA CYS A 51 -28.18 1.39 4.44
C CYS A 51 -29.49 2.14 4.62
N SER A 52 -30.58 1.62 4.05
CA SER A 52 -31.93 2.11 4.28
C SER A 52 -32.46 1.59 5.61
N ILE A 53 -32.41 2.42 6.65
CA ILE A 53 -32.97 2.09 7.96
C ILE A 53 -34.50 2.20 7.91
N LYS A 54 -35.20 1.10 8.17
CA LYS A 54 -36.67 1.06 8.21
C LYS A 54 -37.17 1.69 9.52
N THR A 55 -37.54 2.96 9.47
CA THR A 55 -38.04 3.73 10.63
C THR A 55 -39.55 3.64 10.84
N LYS A 56 -40.31 3.02 9.91
CA LYS A 56 -41.79 3.06 9.89
C LYS A 56 -42.45 2.52 11.17
N SER A 57 -41.83 1.58 11.86
CA SER A 57 -42.33 1.00 13.11
C SER A 57 -41.50 1.41 14.34
N TYR A 58 -40.50 2.27 14.15
CA TYR A 58 -39.65 2.72 15.25
C TYR A 58 -40.38 3.83 16.01
N ARG A 59 -40.82 3.52 17.23
CA ARG A 59 -41.36 4.52 18.15
C ARG A 59 -40.27 4.98 19.09
N PHE A 60 -39.96 6.28 19.03
CA PHE A 60 -39.04 6.93 19.93
C PHE A 60 -39.55 6.81 21.38
N ASN A 61 -38.78 6.14 22.25
CA ASN A 61 -39.09 6.07 23.68
C ASN A 61 -38.44 7.25 24.41
N ARG A 62 -39.27 8.23 24.77
CA ARG A 62 -38.83 9.46 25.44
C ARG A 62 -38.36 9.24 26.87
N GLU A 63 -38.91 8.25 27.57
CA GLU A 63 -38.59 7.99 28.97
C GLU A 63 -37.17 7.43 29.10
N GLN A 64 -36.85 6.40 28.31
CA GLN A 64 -35.52 5.80 28.26
C GLN A 64 -34.44 6.78 27.80
N ALA A 65 -34.75 7.70 26.88
CA ALA A 65 -33.79 8.69 26.38
C ALA A 65 -33.47 9.80 27.41
N ASN A 66 -34.35 10.02 28.39
CA ASN A 66 -34.19 11.02 29.44
C ASN A 66 -33.74 10.43 30.78
N GLU A 67 -33.51 9.12 30.83
CA GLU A 67 -32.90 8.46 31.99
C GLU A 67 -31.42 8.86 32.02
N ARG A 68 -31.12 9.85 32.85
CA ARG A 68 -29.78 10.36 33.17
C ARG A 68 -29.40 9.94 34.58
#